data_AF-A0A0D8MTI5-F1
#
_entry.id   AF-A0A0D8MTI5-F1
#
_cell.length_a   1.000
_cell.length_b   1.000
_cell.length_c   1.000
_cell.angle_alpha   90.00
_cell.angle_beta   90.00
_cell.angle_gamma   90.00
#
_symmetry.space_group_name_H-M   'P 1'
#
loop_
_entity.id
_entity.type
_entity.pdbx_description
1 polymer ?
#
loop_
_entity_poly.entity_id
_entity_poly.type
_entity_poly.pdbx_seq_one_letter_code
_entity_poly.pdbx_strand_id
1 'polypeptide(L)'
;MKVIEGAIAAPNAKVAIVIARFNSFINESLLSGALDALKRQGQVSEDNITVVRCPGAYELPLVAQQIAKSDRYDAIVALGSVIRGGTPHFDYVAGECNKGLAQVALEYNTPVAFGVLTVDSIEQAIERAGTKAGNKGAEAALSALEMVNVLSQIES
;
A
#
# COMPACT_ATOMS: atom_id res chain seq x y z
N MET A 1 -6.48 31.72 6.97
CA MET A 1 -6.58 30.26 7.18
C MET A 1 -5.26 29.65 6.75
N LYS A 2 -4.64 28.78 7.56
CA LYS A 2 -3.46 28.00 7.17
C LYS A 2 -3.93 26.65 6.63
N VAL A 3 -3.43 26.24 5.47
CA VAL A 3 -3.74 24.97 4.80
C VAL A 3 -2.42 24.22 4.58
N ILE A 4 -2.41 22.90 4.82
CA ILE A 4 -1.25 22.01 4.60
C ILE A 4 -1.71 20.91 3.65
N GLU A 5 -1.01 20.77 2.54
CA GLU A 5 -1.25 19.76 1.49
C GLU A 5 0.11 19.17 1.07
N GLY A 6 0.14 17.88 0.77
CA GLY A 6 1.37 17.18 0.38
C GLY A 6 1.62 17.30 -1.12
N ALA A 7 2.87 17.55 -1.52
CA ALA A 7 3.26 17.28 -2.89
C ALA A 7 3.37 15.76 -3.12
N ILE A 8 3.28 15.30 -4.38
CA ILE A 8 3.53 13.89 -4.71
C ILE A 8 5.04 13.56 -4.74
N ALA A 9 5.88 14.49 -5.16
CA ALA A 9 7.32 14.25 -5.26
C ALA A 9 7.95 14.15 -3.87
N ALA A 10 8.64 13.04 -3.59
CA ALA A 10 9.36 12.78 -2.34
C ALA A 10 10.66 12.01 -2.63
N PRO A 11 11.65 12.60 -3.32
CA PRO A 11 12.80 11.88 -3.86
C PRO A 11 13.69 11.19 -2.80
N ASN A 12 13.65 11.69 -1.58
CA ASN A 12 14.42 11.17 -0.46
C ASN A 12 13.66 10.13 0.38
N ALA A 13 12.36 9.91 0.11
CA ALA A 13 11.54 9.00 0.90
C ALA A 13 12.01 7.55 0.71
N LYS A 14 12.08 6.81 1.81
CA LYS A 14 12.29 5.37 1.86
C LYS A 14 10.95 4.68 1.98
N VAL A 15 10.57 3.92 0.97
CA VAL A 15 9.25 3.29 0.89
C VAL A 15 9.39 1.78 0.92
N ALA A 16 8.66 1.14 1.83
CA ALA A 16 8.51 -0.30 1.83
C ALA A 16 7.18 -0.69 1.17
N ILE A 17 7.22 -1.55 0.16
CA ILE A 17 6.04 -2.21 -0.38
C ILE A 17 5.94 -3.59 0.24
N VAL A 18 4.81 -3.89 0.88
CA VAL A 18 4.50 -5.25 1.34
C VAL A 18 3.39 -5.83 0.46
N ILE A 19 3.61 -7.03 -0.10
CA ILE A 19 2.70 -7.61 -1.09
C ILE A 19 2.38 -9.09 -0.84
N ALA A 20 1.10 -9.43 -0.94
CA ALA A 20 0.62 -10.81 -0.89
C ALA A 20 0.90 -11.58 -2.18
N ARG A 21 1.38 -12.82 -2.08
CA ARG A 21 1.59 -13.72 -3.24
C ARG A 21 0.32 -14.42 -3.70
N PHE A 22 -0.64 -14.68 -2.82
CA PHE A 22 -1.94 -15.19 -3.20
C PHE A 22 -2.65 -14.19 -4.12
N ASN A 23 -3.23 -14.65 -5.24
CA ASN A 23 -3.71 -13.83 -6.36
C ASN A 23 -2.61 -13.04 -7.10
N SER A 24 -1.41 -13.61 -7.25
CA SER A 24 -0.26 -12.97 -7.91
C SER A 24 -0.56 -12.40 -9.29
N PHE A 25 -1.40 -13.05 -10.10
CA PHE A 25 -1.81 -12.54 -11.41
C PHE A 25 -2.34 -11.09 -11.35
N ILE A 26 -3.09 -10.76 -10.30
CA ILE A 26 -3.62 -9.41 -10.07
C ILE A 26 -2.57 -8.56 -9.33
N ASN A 27 -1.96 -9.12 -8.29
CA ASN A 27 -1.11 -8.35 -7.39
C ASN A 27 0.21 -7.89 -8.04
N GLU A 28 0.77 -8.64 -8.99
CA GLU A 28 1.95 -8.17 -9.74
C GLU A 28 1.64 -6.92 -10.58
N SER A 29 0.41 -6.79 -11.09
CA SER A 29 -0.01 -5.56 -11.77
C SER A 29 -0.15 -4.38 -10.80
N LEU A 30 -0.65 -4.64 -9.58
CA LEU A 30 -0.65 -3.63 -8.51
C LEU A 30 0.78 -3.20 -8.15
N LEU A 31 1.70 -4.15 -8.01
CA LEU A 31 3.11 -3.88 -7.73
C LEU A 31 3.75 -3.04 -8.83
N SER A 32 3.53 -3.40 -10.10
CA SER A 32 4.06 -2.65 -11.23
C SER A 32 3.54 -1.21 -11.24
N GLY A 33 2.25 -1.01 -10.98
CA GLY A 33 1.66 0.32 -10.86
C GLY A 33 2.25 1.13 -9.70
N ALA A 34 2.43 0.51 -8.54
CA ALA A 34 3.04 1.15 -7.37
C ALA A 34 4.49 1.57 -7.67
N LEU A 35 5.29 0.68 -8.24
CA LEU A 35 6.69 0.95 -8.60
C LEU A 35 6.81 2.08 -9.63
N ASP A 36 5.97 2.09 -10.66
CA ASP A 36 5.94 3.19 -11.64
C ASP A 36 5.58 4.53 -10.96
N ALA A 37 4.56 4.54 -10.11
CA ALA A 37 4.16 5.76 -9.39
C ALA A 37 5.29 6.29 -8.49
N LEU A 38 5.92 5.42 -7.68
CA LEU A 38 7.03 5.80 -6.80
C LEU A 38 8.21 6.37 -7.58
N LYS A 39 8.62 5.71 -8.66
CA LYS A 39 9.78 6.13 -9.46
C LYS A 39 9.48 7.38 -10.30
N ARG A 40 8.39 7.37 -11.07
CA ARG A 40 8.11 8.40 -12.09
C ARG A 40 7.49 9.66 -11.52
N GLN A 41 6.58 9.52 -10.55
CA GLN A 41 5.86 10.66 -9.95
C GLN A 41 6.47 11.05 -8.59
N GLY A 42 6.80 10.07 -7.76
CA GLY A 42 7.46 10.28 -6.48
C GLY A 42 8.93 10.67 -6.58
N GLN A 43 9.58 10.42 -7.73
CA GLN A 43 11.01 10.61 -7.94
C GLN A 43 11.88 9.81 -6.95
N VAL A 44 11.33 8.73 -6.38
CA VAL A 44 12.00 7.89 -5.40
C VAL A 44 13.07 7.04 -6.08
N SER A 45 14.30 7.09 -5.57
CA SER A 45 15.37 6.20 -6.03
C SER A 45 15.01 4.73 -5.81
N GLU A 46 15.42 3.86 -6.73
CA GLU A 46 15.18 2.42 -6.61
C GLU A 46 15.80 1.82 -5.34
N ASP A 47 16.96 2.34 -4.90
CA ASP A 47 17.63 1.91 -3.66
C ASP A 47 16.83 2.25 -2.39
N ASN A 48 15.88 3.20 -2.49
CA ASN A 48 14.99 3.58 -1.40
C ASN A 48 13.67 2.79 -1.40
N ILE A 49 13.47 1.88 -2.37
CA ILE A 49 12.26 1.06 -2.45
C ILE A 49 12.60 -0.37 -2.04
N THR A 50 11.98 -0.88 -0.98
CA THR A 50 12.08 -2.29 -0.59
C THR A 50 10.77 -3.01 -0.86
N VAL A 51 10.81 -4.16 -1.54
CA VAL A 51 9.62 -5.02 -1.74
C VAL A 51 9.71 -6.26 -0.87
N VAL A 52 8.72 -6.45 0.02
CA VAL A 52 8.60 -7.61 0.92
C VAL A 52 7.40 -8.44 0.52
N ARG A 53 7.61 -9.73 0.24
CA ARG A 53 6.57 -10.64 -0.24
C ARG A 53 6.09 -11.56 0.89
N CYS A 54 4.78 -11.52 1.19
CA CYS A 54 4.14 -12.42 2.17
C CYS A 54 3.22 -13.45 1.47
N PRO A 55 2.79 -14.53 2.16
CA PRO A 55 1.94 -15.56 1.56
C PRO A 55 0.58 -15.03 1.09
N GLY A 56 -0.20 -14.42 1.98
CA GLY A 56 -1.53 -13.89 1.69
C GLY A 56 -1.77 -12.50 2.30
N ALA A 57 -2.98 -11.98 2.08
CA ALA A 57 -3.38 -10.67 2.58
C ALA A 57 -3.46 -10.63 4.12
N TYR A 58 -3.77 -11.77 4.74
CA TYR A 58 -3.88 -11.88 6.19
C TYR A 58 -2.55 -11.64 6.92
N GLU A 59 -1.41 -11.93 6.28
CA GLU A 59 -0.09 -11.70 6.87
C GLU A 59 0.43 -10.27 6.66
N LEU A 60 -0.24 -9.44 5.83
CA LEU A 60 0.19 -8.07 5.54
C LEU A 60 0.37 -7.20 6.80
N PRO A 61 -0.56 -7.20 7.77
CA PRO A 61 -0.41 -6.39 8.98
C PRO A 61 0.83 -6.74 9.80
N LEU A 62 1.13 -8.03 9.97
CA LEU A 62 2.28 -8.46 10.76
C LEU A 62 3.60 -7.99 10.11
N VAL A 63 3.70 -8.14 8.80
CA VAL A 63 4.90 -7.70 8.06
C VAL A 63 5.01 -6.17 8.07
N ALA A 64 3.90 -5.45 7.86
CA ALA A 64 3.86 -3.99 7.97
C ALA A 64 4.29 -3.52 9.37
N GLN A 65 3.86 -4.20 10.43
CA GLN A 65 4.28 -3.88 11.80
C GLN A 65 5.80 -4.01 11.98
N GLN A 66 6.41 -5.08 11.48
CA GLN A 66 7.88 -5.24 11.57
C GLN A 66 8.64 -4.18 10.77
N ILE A 67 8.10 -3.77 9.62
CA ILE A 67 8.66 -2.70 8.80
C ILE A 67 8.58 -1.36 9.56
N ALA A 68 7.39 -1.00 10.07
CA ALA A 68 7.16 0.24 10.81
C ALA A 68 8.03 0.31 12.07
N LYS A 69 8.07 -0.78 12.85
CA LYS A 69 8.91 -0.91 14.05
C LYS A 69 10.40 -0.74 13.77
N SER A 70 10.86 -1.01 12.55
CA SER A 70 12.28 -0.85 12.21
C SER A 70 12.69 0.62 12.09
N ASP A 71 11.74 1.55 11.92
CA ASP A 71 11.97 2.99 11.79
C ASP A 71 12.95 3.35 10.64
N ARG A 72 13.01 2.49 9.61
CA ARG A 72 13.89 2.67 8.43
C ARG A 72 13.19 3.23 7.21
N TYR A 73 11.86 3.34 7.25
CA TYR A 73 11.00 3.65 6.11
C TYR A 73 10.03 4.77 6.50
N ASP A 74 9.86 5.73 5.60
CA ASP A 74 8.98 6.88 5.79
C ASP A 74 7.53 6.53 5.46
N ALA A 75 7.29 5.49 4.65
CA ALA A 75 5.95 4.98 4.37
C ALA A 75 5.94 3.50 3.98
N ILE A 76 4.77 2.90 4.14
CA ILE A 76 4.48 1.52 3.77
C ILE A 76 3.33 1.50 2.76
N VAL A 77 3.50 0.77 1.66
CA VAL A 77 2.43 0.50 0.68
C VAL A 77 2.04 -0.98 0.80
N ALA A 78 0.85 -1.26 1.31
CA ALA A 78 0.34 -2.62 1.43
C ALA A 78 -0.49 -3.01 0.20
N LEU A 79 -0.05 -4.04 -0.51
CA LEU A 79 -0.66 -4.50 -1.77
C LEU A 79 -1.18 -5.93 -1.65
N GLY A 80 -2.37 -6.17 -2.20
CA GLY A 80 -2.93 -7.50 -2.26
C GLY A 80 -4.31 -7.52 -2.89
N SER A 81 -4.91 -8.69 -2.94
CA SER A 81 -6.32 -8.82 -3.31
C SER A 81 -6.97 -9.96 -2.55
N VAL A 82 -8.17 -9.69 -2.06
CA VAL A 82 -9.10 -10.62 -1.43
C VAL A 82 -10.34 -10.61 -2.31
N ILE A 83 -10.69 -11.75 -2.88
CA ILE A 83 -11.82 -11.91 -3.80
C ILE A 83 -12.85 -12.80 -3.11
N ARG A 84 -14.12 -12.38 -3.10
CA ARG A 84 -15.18 -13.10 -2.40
C ARG A 84 -15.35 -14.50 -2.98
N GLY A 85 -15.39 -15.49 -2.09
CA GLY A 85 -15.67 -16.89 -2.41
C GLY A 85 -17.04 -17.33 -1.90
N GLY A 86 -17.25 -18.64 -1.82
CA GLY A 86 -18.53 -19.22 -1.35
C GLY A 86 -18.74 -19.21 0.17
N THR A 87 -17.80 -18.67 0.95
CA THR A 87 -17.88 -18.66 2.43
C THR A 87 -17.54 -17.27 2.99
N PRO A 88 -17.89 -17.00 4.26
CA PRO A 88 -17.54 -15.75 4.94
C PRO A 88 -16.04 -15.51 5.15
N HIS A 89 -15.15 -16.43 4.73
CA HIS A 89 -13.70 -16.29 4.86
C HIS A 89 -13.18 -14.95 4.31
N PHE A 90 -13.80 -14.46 3.23
CA PHE A 90 -13.52 -13.15 2.66
C PHE A 90 -13.63 -12.02 3.71
N ASP A 91 -14.73 -11.98 4.46
CA ASP A 91 -15.03 -10.87 5.36
C ASP A 91 -14.03 -10.84 6.54
N TYR A 92 -13.60 -12.02 7.02
CA TYR A 92 -12.58 -12.13 8.06
C TYR A 92 -11.19 -11.74 7.57
N VAL A 93 -10.78 -12.20 6.38
CA VAL A 93 -9.44 -11.88 5.84
C VAL A 93 -9.34 -10.41 5.45
N ALA A 94 -10.32 -9.88 4.71
CA ALA A 94 -10.35 -8.49 4.29
C ALA A 94 -10.47 -7.54 5.50
N GLY A 95 -11.37 -7.87 6.44
CA GLY A 95 -11.61 -7.08 7.64
C GLY A 95 -10.38 -6.98 8.55
N GLU A 96 -9.79 -8.12 8.93
CA GLU A 96 -8.63 -8.12 9.82
C GLU A 96 -7.36 -7.59 9.13
N CYS A 97 -7.22 -7.77 7.81
CA CYS A 97 -6.16 -7.12 7.05
C CYS A 97 -6.26 -5.59 7.13
N ASN A 98 -7.43 -5.02 6.84
CA ASN A 98 -7.64 -3.57 6.88
C ASN A 98 -7.43 -3.02 8.30
N LYS A 99 -8.07 -3.65 9.28
CA LYS A 99 -7.96 -3.26 10.70
C LYS A 99 -6.52 -3.31 11.20
N GLY A 100 -5.80 -4.39 10.90
CA GLY A 100 -4.41 -4.56 11.30
C GLY A 100 -3.48 -3.52 10.68
N LEU A 101 -3.62 -3.23 9.38
CA LEU A 101 -2.83 -2.19 8.71
C LEU A 101 -3.11 -0.80 9.27
N ALA A 102 -4.38 -0.47 9.53
CA ALA A 102 -4.77 0.80 10.16
C ALA A 102 -4.18 0.94 11.57
N GLN A 103 -4.20 -0.14 12.37
CA GLN A 103 -3.59 -0.15 13.68
C GLN A 103 -2.08 0.10 13.60
N VAL A 104 -1.37 -0.55 12.67
CA VAL A 104 0.08 -0.32 12.47
C VAL A 104 0.36 1.14 12.16
N ALA A 105 -0.43 1.77 11.29
CA ALA A 105 -0.21 3.18 10.94
C ALA A 105 -0.29 4.10 12.16
N LEU A 106 -1.30 3.90 13.00
CA LEU A 106 -1.54 4.72 14.19
C LEU A 106 -0.58 4.40 15.34
N GLU A 107 -0.17 3.14 15.50
CA GLU A 107 0.71 2.71 16.58
C GLU A 107 2.14 3.21 16.38
N TYR A 108 2.63 3.24 15.14
CA TYR A 108 4.02 3.61 14.81
C TYR A 108 4.16 5.00 14.19
N ASN A 109 3.06 5.73 13.97
CA ASN A 109 3.03 7.03 13.26
C ASN A 109 3.65 6.96 11.85
N THR A 110 3.65 5.78 11.22
CA THR A 110 4.15 5.59 9.85
C THR A 110 2.96 5.51 8.90
N PRO A 111 2.89 6.32 7.83
CA PRO A 111 1.85 6.17 6.82
C PRO A 111 1.82 4.75 6.23
N VAL A 112 0.65 4.09 6.29
CA VAL A 112 0.40 2.80 5.65
C VAL A 112 -0.71 2.96 4.62
N ALA A 113 -0.36 2.95 3.33
CA ALA A 113 -1.33 3.04 2.24
C ALA A 113 -1.99 1.69 1.98
N PHE A 114 -3.31 1.71 1.86
CA PHE A 114 -4.15 0.53 1.68
C PHE A 114 -4.43 0.27 0.18
N GLY A 115 -3.54 -0.48 -0.48
CA GLY A 115 -3.69 -0.96 -1.86
C GLY A 115 -4.17 -2.40 -1.94
N VAL A 116 -5.01 -2.85 -0.99
CA VAL A 116 -5.58 -4.20 -0.98
C VAL A 116 -6.97 -4.19 -1.61
N LEU A 117 -7.12 -4.87 -2.74
CA LEU A 117 -8.42 -5.00 -3.40
C LEU A 117 -9.34 -5.91 -2.57
N THR A 118 -10.55 -5.45 -2.29
CA THR A 118 -11.61 -6.21 -1.63
C THR A 118 -12.83 -6.22 -2.54
N VAL A 119 -12.97 -7.29 -3.32
CA VAL A 119 -13.89 -7.33 -4.46
C VAL A 119 -14.71 -8.62 -4.48
N ASP A 120 -15.86 -8.59 -5.14
CA ASP A 120 -16.77 -9.73 -5.23
C ASP A 120 -16.43 -10.68 -6.38
N SER A 121 -15.66 -10.22 -7.38
CA SER A 121 -15.33 -11.03 -8.56
C SER A 121 -13.91 -10.78 -9.09
N ILE A 122 -13.42 -11.72 -9.91
CA ILE A 122 -12.11 -11.61 -10.56
C ILE A 122 -12.10 -10.45 -11.57
N GLU A 123 -13.20 -10.25 -12.28
CA GLU A 123 -13.38 -9.15 -13.25
C GLU A 123 -13.22 -7.80 -12.56
N GLN A 124 -13.84 -7.62 -11.39
CA GLN A 124 -13.69 -6.40 -10.59
C GLN A 124 -12.24 -6.17 -10.16
N ALA A 125 -11.50 -7.25 -9.86
CA ALA A 125 -10.09 -7.18 -9.49
C ALA A 125 -9.24 -6.71 -10.67
N ILE A 126 -9.45 -7.28 -11.87
CA ILE A 126 -8.77 -6.90 -13.11
C ILE A 126 -9.06 -5.45 -13.48
N GLU A 127 -10.30 -5.00 -13.33
CA GLU A 127 -10.71 -3.62 -13.60
C GLU A 127 -9.93 -2.59 -12.76
N ARG A 128 -9.57 -2.96 -11.53
CA ARG A 128 -8.89 -2.09 -10.55
C ARG A 128 -7.37 -2.29 -10.49
N ALA A 129 -6.83 -3.25 -11.24
CA ALA A 129 -5.41 -3.57 -11.28
C ALA A 129 -4.75 -3.15 -12.59
N GLY A 130 -5.13 -1.98 -13.13
CA GLY A 130 -4.46 -1.38 -14.29
C GLY A 130 -5.22 -1.44 -15.61
N THR A 131 -6.55 -1.63 -15.57
CA THR A 131 -7.38 -1.56 -16.78
C THR A 131 -8.37 -0.40 -16.70
N LYS A 132 -9.69 -0.66 -16.66
CA LYS A 132 -10.72 0.37 -16.82
C LYS A 132 -10.80 1.37 -15.66
N ALA A 133 -10.58 0.90 -14.43
CA ALA A 133 -10.75 1.69 -13.21
C ALA A 133 -9.41 2.08 -12.58
N GLY A 134 -8.38 2.28 -13.42
CA GLY A 134 -7.05 2.64 -12.96
C GLY A 134 -6.30 1.47 -12.31
N ASN A 135 -5.29 1.81 -11.50
CA ASN A 135 -4.44 0.85 -10.80
C ASN A 135 -4.36 1.23 -9.32
N LYS A 136 -4.99 0.44 -8.44
CA LYS A 136 -5.00 0.71 -7.00
C LYS A 136 -3.63 0.61 -6.32
N GLY A 137 -2.68 -0.11 -6.92
CA GLY A 137 -1.31 -0.09 -6.44
C GLY A 137 -0.62 1.25 -6.69
N ALA A 138 -0.84 1.85 -7.87
CA ALA A 138 -0.35 3.20 -8.17
C ALA A 138 -1.00 4.25 -7.26
N GLU A 139 -2.32 4.21 -7.11
CA GLU A 139 -3.04 5.14 -6.22
C GLU A 139 -2.57 5.04 -4.76
N ALA A 140 -2.36 3.84 -4.25
CA ALA A 140 -1.83 3.63 -2.89
C ALA A 140 -0.42 4.19 -2.75
N ALA A 141 0.45 3.99 -3.75
CA ALA A 141 1.79 4.56 -3.74
C ALA A 141 1.78 6.10 -3.75
N LEU A 142 0.90 6.73 -4.55
CA LEU A 142 0.74 8.18 -4.58
C LEU A 142 0.26 8.73 -3.24
N SER A 143 -0.72 8.07 -2.62
CA SER A 143 -1.20 8.43 -1.28
C SER A 143 -0.11 8.31 -0.22
N ALA A 144 0.73 7.27 -0.29
CA ALA A 144 1.86 7.12 0.62
C ALA A 144 2.86 8.28 0.50
N LEU A 145 3.22 8.67 -0.73
CA LEU A 145 4.13 9.79 -0.99
C LEU A 145 3.58 11.12 -0.47
N GLU A 146 2.30 11.38 -0.74
CA GLU A 146 1.63 12.60 -0.28
C GLU A 146 1.62 12.67 1.26
N MET A 147 1.33 11.55 1.92
CA MET A 147 1.30 11.46 3.38
C MET A 147 2.68 11.70 4.02
N VAL A 148 3.77 11.23 3.41
CA VAL A 148 5.14 11.57 3.87
C VAL A 148 5.34 13.09 3.89
N ASN A 149 4.90 13.76 2.83
CA ASN A 149 5.04 15.22 2.70
C ASN A 149 4.07 15.99 3.60
N VAL A 150 2.87 15.45 3.89
CA VAL A 150 1.93 16.06 4.85
C VAL A 150 2.49 15.97 6.26
N LEU A 151 2.93 14.79 6.70
CA LEU A 151 3.42 14.58 8.07
C LEU A 151 4.68 15.41 8.34
N SER A 152 5.63 15.44 7.40
CA SER A 152 6.85 16.25 7.56
C SER A 152 6.54 17.75 7.74
N GLN A 153 5.50 18.29 7.10
CA GLN A 153 5.08 19.68 7.26
C GLN A 153 4.35 19.96 8.59
N ILE A 154 3.78 18.94 9.23
CA ILE A 154 3.11 19.05 10.54
C ILE A 154 4.14 18.98 11.67
N GLU A 155 5.17 18.15 11.51
CA GLU A 155 6.23 17.95 12.50
C GLU A 155 7.30 19.06 12.51
N SER A 156 7.36 19.87 11.44
CA SER A 156 8.29 20.99 11.27
C SER A 156 7.96 22.25 12.07
#